data_AF-A0A918DRV0-F1
#
_entry.id   AF-A0A918DRV0-F1
#
_cell.length_a   1.000
_cell.length_b   1.000
_cell.length_c   1.000
_cell.angle_alpha   90.00
_cell.angle_beta   90.00
_cell.angle_gamma   90.00
#
_symmetry.space_group_name_H-M   'P 1'
#
loop_
_entity.id
_entity.type
_entity.pdbx_description
1 polymer ?
#
loop_
_entity_poly.entity_id
_entity_poly.type
_entity_poly.pdbx_seq_one_letter_code
_entity_poly.pdbx_strand_id
1 'polypeptide(L)'
;MGQLGVPELLIIAVVLIMLFGAKKLPEMARGVGRSLRIFKSETAKLRDDDEDGQTTVQAQAQTQPQAQPVTPQQIPAAPPVAAPALSAEEQARQLEEQAARLRASAAAGKADKQV
;
A
#
# COMPACT_ATOMS: atom_id res chain seq x y z
N MET A 1 38.44 32.74 -5.13
CA MET A 1 37.66 31.59 -5.65
C MET A 1 36.29 31.68 -5.02
N GLY A 2 35.25 31.94 -5.81
CA GLY A 2 33.91 32.25 -5.32
C GLY A 2 33.40 31.16 -4.40
N GLN A 3 33.18 31.52 -3.13
CA GLN A 3 32.51 30.64 -2.18
C GLN A 3 31.06 30.55 -2.64
N LEU A 4 30.64 29.38 -3.10
CA LEU A 4 29.24 29.07 -3.39
C LEU A 4 28.43 29.29 -2.12
N GLY A 5 27.93 30.50 -1.96
CA GLY A 5 27.18 30.92 -0.81
C GLY A 5 25.71 30.57 -0.97
N VAL A 6 24.99 30.73 0.13
CA VAL A 6 23.52 30.76 0.16
C VAL A 6 22.89 31.60 -0.99
N PRO A 7 23.41 32.79 -1.37
CA PRO A 7 22.83 33.57 -2.47
C PRO A 7 22.85 32.86 -3.84
N GLU A 8 23.94 32.20 -4.22
CA GLU A 8 24.02 31.43 -5.49
C GLU A 8 23.00 30.29 -5.50
N LEU A 9 22.86 29.58 -4.38
CA LEU A 9 21.92 28.48 -4.25
C LEU A 9 20.46 28.95 -4.38
N LEU A 10 20.15 30.13 -3.84
CA LEU A 10 18.84 30.76 -3.96
C LEU A 10 18.49 31.07 -5.41
N ILE A 11 19.44 31.62 -6.17
CA ILE A 11 19.23 31.92 -7.60
C ILE A 11 18.92 30.64 -8.39
N ILE A 12 19.68 29.56 -8.16
CA ILE A 12 19.43 28.26 -8.81
C ILE A 12 18.06 27.71 -8.40
N ALA A 13 17.70 27.79 -7.12
CA ALA A 13 16.40 27.34 -6.63
C ALA A 13 15.24 28.10 -7.30
N VAL A 14 15.37 29.42 -7.49
CA VAL A 14 14.38 30.24 -8.22
C VAL A 14 14.24 29.77 -9.66
N VAL A 15 15.35 29.50 -10.36
CA VAL A 15 15.32 28.99 -11.75
C VAL A 15 14.61 27.62 -11.80
N LEU A 16 14.91 26.71 -10.87
CA LEU A 16 14.25 25.40 -10.80
C LEU A 16 12.74 25.53 -10.50
N ILE A 17 12.35 26.43 -9.60
CA ILE A 17 10.94 26.72 -9.34
C ILE A 17 10.27 27.28 -10.59
N MET A 18 10.97 28.05 -11.42
CA MET A 18 10.38 28.57 -12.65
C MET A 18 10.18 27.49 -13.72
N LEU A 19 11.15 26.57 -13.86
CA LEU A 19 11.08 25.47 -14.83
C LEU A 19 10.07 24.39 -14.43
N PHE A 20 10.10 23.97 -13.17
CA PHE A 20 9.28 22.85 -12.67
C PHE A 20 7.99 23.31 -11.99
N GLY A 21 7.94 24.54 -11.48
CA GLY A 21 6.82 25.09 -10.72
C GLY A 21 6.96 24.89 -9.20
N ALA A 22 6.46 25.88 -8.42
CA ALA A 22 6.53 25.89 -6.95
C ALA A 22 5.86 24.67 -6.28
N LYS A 23 4.90 24.02 -6.96
CA LYS A 23 4.18 22.85 -6.44
C LYS A 23 4.85 21.51 -6.78
N LYS A 24 5.66 21.44 -7.84
CA LYS A 24 6.30 20.18 -8.30
C LYS A 24 7.59 19.87 -7.57
N LEU A 25 8.41 20.88 -7.27
CA LEU A 25 9.65 20.72 -6.50
C LEU A 25 9.42 20.02 -5.14
N PRO A 26 8.49 20.49 -4.26
CA PRO A 26 8.25 19.83 -2.98
C PRO A 26 7.55 18.47 -3.11
N GLU A 27 6.76 18.27 -4.17
CA GLU A 27 6.06 17.00 -4.41
C GLU A 27 7.05 15.90 -4.85
N MET A 28 7.94 16.22 -5.81
CA MET A 28 9.05 15.35 -6.21
C MET A 28 10.02 15.08 -5.05
N ALA A 29 10.40 16.12 -4.29
CA ALA A 29 11.27 15.96 -3.12
C ALA A 29 10.66 15.04 -2.05
N ARG A 30 9.35 15.10 -1.82
CA ARG A 30 8.64 14.20 -0.90
C ARG A 30 8.60 12.75 -1.38
N GLY A 31 8.50 12.51 -2.68
CA GLY A 31 8.60 11.17 -3.28
C GLY A 31 10.00 10.59 -3.13
N VAL A 32 11.00 11.32 -3.62
CA VAL A 32 12.42 10.92 -3.57
C VAL A 32 12.93 10.80 -2.14
N GLY A 33 12.52 11.70 -1.23
CA GLY A 33 12.89 11.63 0.17
C GLY A 33 12.36 10.38 0.88
N ARG A 34 11.16 9.90 0.51
CA ARG A 34 10.62 8.65 1.05
C ARG A 34 11.39 7.43 0.56
N SER A 35 11.72 7.34 -0.73
CA SER A 35 12.52 6.22 -1.24
C SER A 35 13.93 6.22 -0.65
N LEU A 36 14.57 7.39 -0.56
CA LEU A 36 15.90 7.52 0.01
C LEU A 36 15.93 7.17 1.50
N ARG A 37 14.87 7.50 2.25
CA ARG A 37 14.71 7.15 3.66
C ARG A 37 14.55 5.65 3.89
N ILE A 38 13.73 4.98 3.08
CA ILE A 38 13.55 3.51 3.15
C ILE A 38 14.89 2.85 2.82
N PHE A 39 15.50 3.23 1.70
CA PHE A 39 16.82 2.73 1.29
C PHE A 39 17.88 2.96 2.37
N LYS A 40 17.92 4.15 2.98
CA LYS A 40 18.84 4.46 4.09
C LYS A 40 18.59 3.56 5.29
N SER A 41 17.33 3.31 5.66
CA SER A 41 16.97 2.48 6.81
C SER A 41 17.26 0.99 6.59
N GLU A 42 17.09 0.49 5.36
CA GLU A 42 17.46 -0.88 5.01
C GLU A 42 18.98 -1.04 4.92
N THR A 43 19.66 -0.09 4.27
CA THR A 43 21.13 -0.04 4.22
C THR A 43 21.74 0.11 5.61
N ALA A 44 21.09 0.86 6.52
CA ALA A 44 21.52 0.97 7.91
C ALA A 44 21.40 -0.39 8.61
N LYS A 45 20.25 -1.07 8.52
CA LYS A 45 20.06 -2.41 9.13
C LYS A 45 21.06 -3.45 8.61
N LEU A 46 21.40 -3.41 7.32
CA LEU A 46 22.42 -4.28 6.73
C LEU A 46 23.84 -4.02 7.27
N ARG A 47 24.06 -2.85 7.86
CA ARG A 47 25.34 -2.38 8.39
C ARG A 47 25.38 -2.41 9.92
N ASP A 48 24.20 -2.44 10.55
CA ASP A 48 23.94 -2.56 12.00
C ASP A 48 23.68 -4.02 12.42
N ASP A 49 23.50 -4.97 11.49
CA ASP A 49 23.44 -6.41 11.82
C ASP A 49 24.79 -6.95 12.37
N ASP A 50 25.81 -6.09 12.41
CA ASP A 50 27.08 -6.28 13.13
C ASP A 50 27.12 -5.58 14.52
N GLU A 51 26.22 -4.64 14.84
CA GLU A 51 26.16 -3.92 16.14
C GLU A 51 24.71 -3.46 16.50
N ASP A 52 24.13 -4.00 17.58
CA ASP A 52 22.78 -3.77 18.12
C ASP A 52 22.12 -2.36 17.95
N GLY A 53 20.99 -2.31 17.22
CA GLY A 53 19.69 -1.93 17.79
C GLY A 53 19.10 -0.52 17.56
N GLN A 54 17.86 -0.55 17.02
CA GLN A 54 16.78 0.45 17.07
C GLN A 54 16.82 1.65 16.11
N THR A 55 15.83 1.71 15.20
CA THR A 55 15.09 2.96 14.90
C THR A 55 13.76 2.64 14.20
N THR A 56 12.68 2.65 14.99
CA THR A 56 11.28 2.79 14.52
C THR A 56 11.06 4.24 14.16
N VAL A 57 10.78 4.54 12.89
CA VAL A 57 10.17 5.83 12.58
C VAL A 57 8.98 5.58 11.65
N GLN A 58 7.81 5.50 12.28
CA GLN A 58 6.53 5.78 11.65
C GLN A 58 6.51 7.25 11.26
N ALA A 59 6.39 7.53 9.96
CA ALA A 59 5.98 8.84 9.48
C ALA A 59 4.51 8.72 9.04
N GLN A 60 3.60 8.84 10.00
CA GLN A 60 2.20 9.14 9.73
C GLN A 60 2.14 10.57 9.19
N ALA A 61 2.08 10.72 7.87
CA ALA A 61 1.62 11.94 7.22
C ALA A 61 0.24 11.66 6.63
N GLN A 62 -0.76 11.55 7.51
CA GLN A 62 -2.15 11.78 7.13
C GLN A 62 -2.32 13.27 6.86
N THR A 63 -2.10 13.69 5.63
CA THR A 63 -2.85 14.82 5.08
C THR A 63 -4.04 14.22 4.36
N GLN A 64 -5.16 14.10 5.07
CA GLN A 64 -6.49 14.09 4.48
C GLN A 64 -6.68 15.43 3.77
N PRO A 65 -6.87 15.42 2.45
CA PRO A 65 -8.11 15.94 1.93
C PRO A 65 -9.05 14.78 1.68
N GLN A 66 -10.21 14.84 2.33
CA GLN A 66 -11.35 14.00 1.98
C GLN A 66 -11.71 14.27 0.51
N ALA A 67 -11.18 13.46 -0.40
CA ALA A 67 -11.78 13.25 -1.71
C ALA A 67 -12.69 12.03 -1.55
N GLN A 68 -13.98 12.35 -1.58
CA GLN A 68 -15.17 11.51 -1.51
C GLN A 68 -14.97 10.03 -1.88
N PRO A 69 -15.67 9.09 -1.20
CA PRO A 69 -15.81 7.75 -1.73
C PRO A 69 -16.39 7.87 -3.13
N VAL A 70 -15.61 7.47 -4.14
CA VAL A 70 -16.17 7.18 -5.46
C VAL A 70 -17.05 5.97 -5.28
N THR A 71 -18.30 6.20 -4.90
CA THR A 71 -19.38 5.28 -5.23
C THR A 71 -19.33 5.18 -6.75
N PRO A 72 -19.06 4.00 -7.34
CA PRO A 72 -19.40 3.82 -8.74
C PRO A 72 -20.91 4.06 -8.78
N GLN A 73 -21.31 5.23 -9.29
CA GLN A 73 -22.68 5.47 -9.67
C GLN A 73 -22.99 4.41 -10.72
N GLN A 74 -23.66 3.37 -10.23
CA GLN A 74 -24.75 2.70 -10.91
C GLN A 74 -25.34 3.68 -11.93
N ILE A 75 -25.17 3.37 -13.21
CA ILE A 75 -25.96 3.93 -14.29
C ILE A 75 -27.16 2.98 -14.42
N PRO A 76 -28.30 3.24 -13.75
CA PRO A 76 -29.60 2.83 -14.22
C PRO A 76 -29.81 3.28 -15.66
N ALA A 77 -29.62 2.34 -16.57
CA ALA A 77 -30.35 2.29 -17.82
C ALA A 77 -30.65 0.82 -18.15
N ALA A 78 -31.94 0.49 -18.01
CA ALA A 78 -32.65 -0.72 -18.44
C ALA A 78 -32.63 -1.96 -17.51
N PRO A 79 -33.82 -2.48 -17.11
CA PRO A 79 -33.99 -3.88 -16.74
C PRO A 79 -34.13 -4.74 -18.00
N PRO A 80 -33.55 -5.95 -18.01
CA PRO A 80 -34.38 -7.11 -18.32
C PRO A 80 -34.12 -8.27 -17.35
N VAL A 81 -35.21 -8.66 -16.70
CA VAL A 81 -35.63 -10.03 -16.41
C VAL A 81 -34.72 -11.17 -16.95
N ALA A 82 -34.15 -11.97 -16.03
CA ALA A 82 -34.11 -13.44 -16.05
C ALA A 82 -33.06 -13.97 -15.05
N ALA A 83 -33.39 -15.08 -14.40
CA ALA A 83 -32.61 -15.77 -13.38
C ALA A 83 -31.16 -16.13 -13.79
N PRO A 84 -30.29 -16.43 -12.81
CA PRO A 84 -30.19 -17.82 -12.42
C PRO A 84 -30.21 -18.00 -10.89
N ALA A 85 -31.29 -18.59 -10.37
CA ALA A 85 -31.28 -19.21 -9.03
C ALA A 85 -30.18 -20.29 -8.91
N LEU A 86 -29.75 -20.82 -10.05
CA LEU A 86 -28.67 -21.81 -10.18
C LEU A 86 -27.37 -21.36 -9.53
N SER A 87 -26.95 -20.09 -9.65
CA SER A 87 -25.65 -19.68 -9.08
C SER A 87 -25.65 -19.63 -7.55
N ALA A 88 -26.80 -19.38 -6.91
CA ALA A 88 -26.91 -19.41 -5.45
C ALA A 88 -27.05 -20.85 -4.93
N GLU A 89 -27.77 -21.69 -5.66
CA GLU A 89 -27.91 -23.13 -5.36
C GLU A 89 -26.60 -23.91 -5.57
N GLU A 90 -25.83 -23.56 -6.61
CA GLU A 90 -24.49 -24.10 -6.86
C GLU A 90 -23.50 -23.69 -5.76
N GLN A 91 -23.57 -22.43 -5.30
CA GLN A 91 -22.75 -21.96 -4.17
C GLN A 91 -23.07 -22.70 -2.87
N ALA A 92 -24.36 -22.99 -2.60
CA ALA A 92 -24.76 -23.74 -1.42
C ALA A 92 -24.23 -25.19 -1.45
N ARG A 93 -24.31 -25.87 -2.60
CA ARG A 93 -23.75 -27.23 -2.76
C ARG A 93 -22.23 -27.25 -2.65
N GLN A 94 -21.54 -26.27 -3.23
CA GLN A 94 -20.07 -26.18 -3.13
C GLN A 94 -19.60 -25.92 -1.69
N LEU A 95 -20.36 -25.15 -0.90
CA LEU A 95 -20.02 -24.89 0.49
C LEU A 95 -20.18 -26.16 1.34
N GLU A 96 -21.22 -26.95 1.07
CA GLU A 96 -21.49 -28.21 1.77
C GLU A 96 -20.46 -29.30 1.44
N GLU A 97 -20.02 -29.40 0.19
CA GLU A 97 -18.89 -30.26 -0.20
C GLU A 97 -17.56 -29.83 0.42
N GLN A 98 -17.29 -28.52 0.51
CA GLN A 98 -16.11 -27.99 1.18
C GLN A 98 -16.12 -28.29 2.68
N ALA A 99 -17.27 -28.14 3.33
CA ALA A 99 -17.44 -28.46 4.75
C ALA A 99 -17.27 -29.97 5.02
N ALA A 100 -17.80 -30.83 4.14
CA ALA A 100 -17.63 -32.28 4.24
C ALA A 100 -16.16 -32.70 4.09
N ARG A 101 -15.42 -32.11 3.14
CA ARG A 101 -13.99 -32.34 2.98
C ARG A 101 -13.16 -31.91 4.19
N LEU A 102 -13.47 -30.75 4.77
CA LEU A 102 -12.80 -30.25 5.98
C LEU A 102 -13.12 -31.14 7.18
N ARG A 103 -14.33 -31.69 7.28
CA ARG A 103 -14.70 -32.62 8.35
C ARG A 103 -14.01 -33.96 8.21
N ALA A 104 -13.84 -34.47 6.99
CA ALA A 104 -13.10 -35.70 6.72
C ALA A 104 -11.60 -35.54 7.03
N SER A 105 -10.98 -34.41 6.66
CA SER A 105 -9.57 -34.14 6.98
C SER A 105 -9.35 -33.87 8.47
N ALA A 106 -10.31 -33.23 9.16
CA ALA A 106 -10.26 -33.02 10.61
C ALA A 106 -10.44 -34.33 11.42
N ALA A 107 -11.20 -35.30 10.91
CA ALA A 107 -11.34 -36.61 11.54
C ALA A 107 -10.06 -37.45 11.42
N ALA A 108 -9.32 -37.32 10.31
CA ALA A 108 -8.02 -37.97 10.13
C ALA A 108 -6.92 -37.35 11.01
N GLY A 109 -6.93 -36.03 11.20
CA GLY A 109 -5.92 -35.32 12.00
C GLY A 109 -6.02 -35.49 13.52
N LYS A 110 -7.14 -36.03 14.04
CA LYS A 110 -7.29 -36.29 15.50
C LYS A 110 -6.80 -37.66 15.95
N ALA A 111 -6.53 -38.60 15.04
CA ALA A 111 -6.02 -39.93 15.39
C ALA A 111 -4.50 -39.97 15.62
N ASP A 112 -3.75 -38.97 15.14
CA ASP A 112 -2.27 -38.98 15.17
C ASP A 112 -1.68 -38.24 16.39
N LYS A 113 -2.50 -37.60 17.23
CA LYS A 113 -2.03 -36.89 18.44
C LYS A 113 -2.40 -37.59 19.76
N GLN A 114 -2.68 -38.89 19.72
CA GLN A 114 -2.85 -39.69 20.94
C GLN A 114 -2.16 -41.06 20.89
N VAL A 115 -1.02 -41.15 20.21
CA VAL A 115 -0.03 -42.21 20.44
C VAL A 115 1.34 -41.57 20.65
#